data_AF-A0A5U0UPT4-F1
#
_entry.id   AF-A0A5U0UPT4-F1
#
_cell.length_a   1.000
_cell.length_b   1.000
_cell.length_c   1.000
_cell.angle_alpha   90.00
_cell.angle_beta   90.00
_cell.angle_gamma   90.00
#
_symmetry.space_group_name_H-M   'P 1'
#
loop_
_entity.id
_entity.type
_entity.pdbx_description
1 polymer ?
#
loop_
_entity_poly.entity_id
_entity_poly.type
_entity_poly.pdbx_seq_one_letter_code
_entity_poly.pdbx_strand_id
1 'polypeptide(L)'
;MVGFKTPYPQESIEQCVAPAHYPQEVKEQVRATSANIILYYKGYDTSPLEQYVALAVVAGALSSMGAVAVLNESAHTSLPAGVFKSQELGKHSLEMLREGFPLTSLFCGFVKYEVEDIEGVWMRTYGADCFGLPDFAAHAQGHHEGQKYSDIFNNVLRYLLESGAEMAAGHTMQVGKTTFMKLRDPLDDEYYLQGPGTTLVVELIEEDECNAH
;
A
#
# COMPACT_ATOMS: atom_id res chain seq x y z
N MET A 1 -18.27 -3.37 -12.72
CA MET A 1 -18.41 -4.23 -11.52
C MET A 1 -19.07 -5.53 -11.91
N VAL A 2 -18.70 -6.64 -11.25
CA VAL A 2 -19.36 -7.95 -11.37
C VAL A 2 -19.51 -8.52 -9.97
N GLY A 3 -20.71 -9.00 -9.63
CA GLY A 3 -20.99 -9.61 -8.33
C GLY A 3 -21.07 -11.13 -8.44
N PHE A 4 -20.54 -11.82 -7.44
CA PHE A 4 -20.57 -13.28 -7.34
C PHE A 4 -21.20 -13.70 -6.02
N LYS A 5 -22.12 -14.68 -6.08
CA LYS A 5 -22.69 -15.33 -4.89
C LYS A 5 -21.81 -16.50 -4.43
N THR A 6 -20.54 -16.20 -4.22
CA THR A 6 -19.52 -17.11 -3.69
C THR A 6 -18.53 -16.30 -2.87
N PRO A 7 -17.91 -16.86 -1.81
CA PRO A 7 -16.78 -16.23 -1.16
C PRO A 7 -15.66 -15.91 -2.16
N TYR A 8 -14.89 -14.88 -1.87
CA TYR A 8 -13.63 -14.64 -2.57
C TYR A 8 -12.62 -15.74 -2.23
N PRO A 9 -11.62 -16.05 -3.08
CA PRO A 9 -10.60 -17.05 -2.77
C PRO A 9 -9.95 -16.77 -1.41
N GLN A 10 -9.86 -17.80 -0.56
CA GLN A 10 -9.38 -17.65 0.81
C GLN A 10 -7.93 -17.16 0.87
N GLU A 11 -7.10 -17.60 -0.06
CA GLU A 11 -5.70 -17.17 -0.17
C GLU A 11 -5.59 -15.66 -0.39
N SER A 12 -6.35 -15.12 -1.35
CA SER A 12 -6.44 -13.68 -1.60
C SER A 12 -6.99 -12.91 -0.40
N ILE A 13 -7.97 -13.48 0.32
CA ILE A 13 -8.48 -12.89 1.55
C ILE A 13 -7.35 -12.81 2.59
N GLU A 14 -6.64 -13.90 2.88
CA GLU A 14 -5.60 -13.86 3.91
C GLU A 14 -4.42 -12.96 3.54
N GLN A 15 -4.02 -12.97 2.26
CA GLN A 15 -2.96 -12.09 1.77
C GLN A 15 -3.27 -10.60 2.01
N CYS A 16 -4.53 -10.19 1.90
CA CYS A 16 -4.94 -8.80 2.13
C CYS A 16 -5.32 -8.51 3.59
N VAL A 17 -6.05 -9.42 4.23
CA VAL A 17 -6.74 -9.20 5.51
C VAL A 17 -5.84 -9.49 6.71
N ALA A 18 -4.98 -10.51 6.63
CA ALA A 18 -4.06 -10.84 7.70
C ALA A 18 -3.15 -9.65 8.05
N PRO A 19 -2.46 -8.99 7.09
CA PRO A 19 -1.58 -7.86 7.39
C PRO A 19 -2.33 -6.55 7.70
N ALA A 20 -3.61 -6.42 7.32
CA ALA A 20 -4.32 -5.16 7.41
C ALA A 20 -4.51 -4.64 8.85
N HIS A 21 -4.48 -3.32 9.00
CA HIS A 21 -4.52 -2.63 10.30
C HIS A 21 -5.94 -2.22 10.72
N TYR A 22 -6.79 -3.20 11.02
CA TYR A 22 -8.14 -2.97 11.57
C TYR A 22 -8.57 -4.12 12.52
N PRO A 23 -9.63 -3.94 13.32
CA PRO A 23 -10.01 -4.89 14.37
C PRO A 23 -10.22 -6.33 13.89
N GLN A 24 -9.82 -7.30 14.71
CA GLN A 24 -9.93 -8.73 14.42
C GLN A 24 -11.37 -9.16 14.11
N GLU A 25 -12.36 -8.57 14.78
CA GLU A 25 -13.79 -8.82 14.52
C GLU A 25 -14.16 -8.53 13.05
N VAL A 26 -13.66 -7.42 12.48
CA VAL A 26 -13.90 -7.09 11.07
C VAL A 26 -13.18 -8.07 10.15
N LYS A 27 -11.97 -8.53 10.51
CA LYS A 27 -11.24 -9.56 9.74
C LYS A 27 -12.04 -10.86 9.68
N GLU A 28 -12.62 -11.30 10.80
CA GLU A 28 -13.48 -12.47 10.87
C GLU A 28 -14.76 -12.31 10.05
N GLN A 29 -15.38 -11.13 10.06
CA GLN A 29 -16.52 -10.82 9.19
C GLN A 29 -16.16 -10.94 7.71
N VAL A 30 -14.97 -10.49 7.29
CA VAL A 30 -14.50 -10.63 5.89
C VAL A 30 -14.33 -12.10 5.51
N ARG A 31 -13.69 -12.90 6.38
CA ARG A 31 -13.51 -14.35 6.17
C ARG A 31 -14.83 -15.11 6.10
N ALA A 32 -15.86 -14.63 6.80
CA ALA A 32 -17.19 -15.24 6.82
C ALA A 32 -18.10 -14.80 5.65
N THR A 33 -17.63 -13.94 4.74
CA THR A 33 -18.44 -13.49 3.60
C THR A 33 -18.81 -14.65 2.67
N SER A 34 -20.01 -14.59 2.10
CA SER A 34 -20.53 -15.61 1.15
C SER A 34 -20.71 -15.07 -0.27
N ALA A 35 -20.33 -13.81 -0.48
CA ALA A 35 -20.44 -13.11 -1.75
C ALA A 35 -19.30 -12.09 -1.86
N ASN A 36 -18.90 -11.79 -3.09
CA ASN A 36 -17.91 -10.76 -3.38
C ASN A 36 -18.32 -9.95 -4.62
N ILE A 37 -17.74 -8.76 -4.75
CA ILE A 37 -17.94 -7.88 -5.90
C ILE A 37 -16.56 -7.46 -6.40
N ILE A 38 -16.28 -7.75 -7.67
CA ILE A 38 -15.09 -7.27 -8.35
C ILE A 38 -15.38 -5.90 -8.96
N LEU A 39 -14.64 -4.91 -8.52
CA LEU A 39 -14.62 -3.56 -9.08
C LEU A 39 -13.46 -3.46 -10.08
N TYR A 40 -13.74 -2.95 -11.27
CA TYR A 40 -12.73 -2.66 -12.29
C TYR A 40 -13.11 -1.36 -12.99
N TYR A 41 -12.11 -0.58 -13.37
CA TYR A 41 -12.31 0.67 -14.08
C TYR A 41 -12.50 0.41 -15.58
N LYS A 42 -13.47 1.09 -16.20
CA LYS A 42 -13.75 1.03 -17.65
C LYS A 42 -14.10 2.41 -18.23
N GLY A 43 -13.56 3.46 -17.62
CA GLY A 43 -13.71 4.84 -18.11
C GLY A 43 -12.61 5.22 -19.10
N TYR A 44 -12.40 6.53 -19.27
CA TYR A 44 -11.44 7.10 -20.23
C TYR A 44 -10.23 7.76 -19.58
N ASP A 45 -10.24 7.91 -18.25
CA ASP A 45 -9.11 8.52 -17.55
C ASP A 45 -7.90 7.60 -17.57
N THR A 46 -6.73 8.17 -17.89
CA THR A 46 -5.47 7.43 -17.97
C THR A 46 -4.69 7.47 -16.66
N SER A 47 -5.06 8.33 -15.71
CA SER A 47 -4.41 8.43 -14.40
C SER A 47 -4.82 7.25 -13.52
N PRO A 48 -3.88 6.37 -13.10
CA PRO A 48 -4.19 5.27 -12.20
C PRO A 48 -4.84 5.76 -10.90
N LEU A 49 -4.41 6.92 -10.38
CA LEU A 49 -5.00 7.52 -9.18
C LEU A 49 -6.49 7.83 -9.38
N GLU A 50 -6.86 8.47 -10.49
CA GLU A 50 -8.27 8.78 -10.75
C GLU A 50 -9.12 7.52 -10.93
N GLN A 51 -8.53 6.46 -11.50
CA GLN A 51 -9.19 5.16 -11.61
C GLN A 51 -9.44 4.55 -10.22
N TYR A 52 -8.43 4.51 -9.35
CA TYR A 52 -8.57 4.01 -7.98
C TYR A 52 -9.54 4.85 -7.15
N VAL A 53 -9.52 6.18 -7.28
CA VAL A 53 -10.47 7.08 -6.62
C VAL A 53 -11.91 6.77 -7.06
N ALA A 54 -12.15 6.59 -8.36
CA ALA A 54 -13.47 6.22 -8.86
C ALA A 54 -13.96 4.88 -8.29
N LEU A 55 -13.07 3.88 -8.18
CA LEU A 55 -13.40 2.59 -7.59
C LEU A 55 -13.67 2.69 -6.08
N ALA A 56 -12.88 3.49 -5.35
CA ALA A 56 -13.07 3.74 -3.92
C ALA A 56 -14.43 4.39 -3.62
N VAL A 57 -14.87 5.33 -4.46
CA VAL A 57 -16.21 5.94 -4.35
C VAL A 57 -17.32 4.90 -4.50
N VAL A 58 -17.20 3.99 -5.48
CA VAL A 58 -18.16 2.90 -5.67
C VAL A 58 -18.15 1.95 -4.46
N ALA A 59 -16.96 1.64 -3.93
CA ALA A 59 -16.82 0.80 -2.75
C ALA A 59 -17.49 1.43 -1.50
N GLY A 60 -17.36 2.74 -1.33
CA GLY A 60 -18.06 3.50 -0.29
C GLY A 60 -19.58 3.40 -0.39
N ALA A 61 -20.12 3.46 -1.61
CA ALA A 61 -21.55 3.27 -1.84
C ALA A 61 -22.00 1.83 -1.49
N LEU A 62 -21.20 0.82 -1.84
CA LEU A 62 -21.46 -0.58 -1.52
C LEU A 62 -21.41 -0.89 -0.03
N SER A 63 -20.67 -0.11 0.77
CA SER A 63 -20.68 -0.26 2.23
C SER A 63 -22.08 -0.07 2.83
N SER A 64 -22.90 0.82 2.25
CA SER A 64 -24.31 0.99 2.65
C SER A 64 -25.21 -0.18 2.24
N MET A 65 -24.72 -1.08 1.40
CA MET A 65 -25.40 -2.30 0.95
C MET A 65 -24.86 -3.57 1.64
N GLY A 66 -24.04 -3.41 2.69
CA GLY A 66 -23.51 -4.52 3.47
C GLY A 66 -22.13 -5.02 3.04
N ALA A 67 -21.42 -4.30 2.15
CA ALA A 67 -20.01 -4.60 1.91
C ALA A 67 -19.19 -4.36 3.19
N VAL A 68 -18.37 -5.34 3.56
CA VAL A 68 -17.61 -5.36 4.83
C VAL A 68 -16.24 -4.71 4.65
N ALA A 69 -15.50 -5.09 3.61
CA ALA A 69 -14.16 -4.58 3.32
C ALA A 69 -13.92 -4.41 1.82
N VAL A 70 -12.93 -3.60 1.50
CA VAL A 70 -12.36 -3.42 0.16
C VAL A 70 -10.97 -4.05 0.18
N LEU A 71 -10.74 -5.02 -0.71
CA LEU A 71 -9.44 -5.67 -0.87
C LEU A 71 -8.77 -5.08 -2.12
N ASN A 72 -7.46 -4.88 -2.05
CA ASN A 72 -6.61 -4.62 -3.19
C ASN A 72 -5.50 -5.67 -3.21
N GLU A 73 -5.69 -6.70 -4.03
CA GLU A 73 -4.75 -7.82 -4.13
C GLU A 73 -3.38 -7.39 -4.61
N SER A 74 -3.28 -6.50 -5.61
CA SER A 74 -1.98 -6.00 -6.07
C SER A 74 -1.21 -5.27 -4.96
N ALA A 75 -1.92 -4.73 -3.98
CA ALA A 75 -1.36 -4.01 -2.85
C ALA A 75 -1.25 -4.84 -1.56
N HIS A 76 -1.61 -6.13 -1.59
CA HIS A 76 -1.64 -7.03 -0.42
C HIS A 76 -2.29 -6.40 0.83
N THR A 77 -3.35 -5.62 0.64
CA THR A 77 -3.99 -4.92 1.75
C THR A 77 -5.50 -4.81 1.57
N SER A 78 -6.17 -4.47 2.66
CA SER A 78 -7.59 -4.20 2.69
C SER A 78 -7.93 -3.12 3.69
N LEU A 79 -9.10 -2.52 3.52
CA LEU A 79 -9.69 -1.60 4.50
C LEU A 79 -11.17 -1.89 4.72
N PRO A 80 -11.72 -1.59 5.92
CA PRO A 80 -13.16 -1.64 6.14
C PRO A 80 -13.87 -0.74 5.12
N ALA A 81 -14.93 -1.26 4.48
CA ALA A 81 -15.62 -0.52 3.42
C ALA A 81 -16.24 0.79 3.92
N GLY A 82 -16.53 0.86 5.23
CA GLY A 82 -17.00 2.06 5.90
C GLY A 82 -16.07 3.27 5.78
N VAL A 83 -14.76 3.06 5.66
CA VAL A 83 -13.75 4.12 5.49
C VAL A 83 -14.05 4.99 4.25
N PHE A 84 -14.65 4.40 3.22
CA PHE A 84 -14.95 5.09 1.96
C PHE A 84 -16.32 5.76 1.94
N LYS A 85 -17.10 5.71 3.03
CA LYS A 85 -18.37 6.42 3.10
C LYS A 85 -18.10 7.92 3.03
N SER A 86 -18.94 8.63 2.27
CA SER A 86 -18.84 10.08 2.14
C SER A 86 -18.94 10.83 3.48
N GLN A 87 -19.62 10.24 4.47
CA GLN A 87 -19.70 10.77 5.83
C GLN A 87 -18.35 10.74 6.55
N GLU A 88 -17.58 9.67 6.38
CA GLU A 88 -16.25 9.51 6.98
C GLU A 88 -15.19 10.35 6.26
N LEU A 89 -15.30 10.45 4.93
CA LEU A 89 -14.41 11.26 4.10
C LEU A 89 -14.71 12.77 4.15
N GLY A 90 -15.85 13.17 4.73
CA GLY A 90 -16.26 14.56 4.88
C GLY A 90 -16.76 15.24 3.59
N LYS A 91 -16.98 16.56 3.66
CA LYS A 91 -17.58 17.37 2.58
C LYS A 91 -16.76 17.39 1.28
N HIS A 92 -15.47 17.11 1.38
CA HIS A 92 -14.49 17.10 0.29
C HIS A 92 -14.01 15.69 -0.02
N SER A 93 -14.91 14.70 0.00
CA SER A 93 -14.55 13.28 -0.04
C SER A 93 -13.65 12.88 -1.23
N LEU A 94 -13.85 13.49 -2.40
CA LEU A 94 -13.01 13.22 -3.58
C LEU A 94 -11.59 13.81 -3.44
N GLU A 95 -11.49 15.03 -2.94
CA GLU A 95 -10.20 15.69 -2.68
C GLU A 95 -9.44 14.94 -1.58
N MET A 96 -10.14 14.50 -0.54
CA MET A 96 -9.59 13.61 0.47
C MET A 96 -9.07 12.30 -0.13
N LEU A 97 -9.80 11.64 -1.03
CA LEU A 97 -9.31 10.41 -1.67
C LEU A 97 -8.12 10.63 -2.61
N ARG A 98 -8.05 11.79 -3.27
CA ARG A 98 -6.95 12.12 -4.21
C ARG A 98 -5.67 12.52 -3.48
N GLU A 99 -5.80 13.44 -2.54
CA GLU A 99 -4.67 14.18 -1.96
C GLU A 99 -4.43 13.79 -0.50
N GLY A 100 -5.48 13.67 0.29
CA GLY A 100 -5.39 13.44 1.73
C GLY A 100 -5.24 11.97 2.14
N PHE A 101 -5.67 11.03 1.30
CA PHE A 101 -5.73 9.62 1.64
C PHE A 101 -4.35 8.99 1.40
N PRO A 102 -3.72 8.38 2.42
CA PRO A 102 -2.40 7.80 2.24
C PRO A 102 -2.44 6.70 1.18
N LEU A 103 -1.54 6.78 0.18
CA LEU A 103 -1.42 5.77 -0.87
C LEU A 103 -1.20 4.40 -0.23
N THR A 104 -0.39 4.35 0.83
CA THR A 104 -0.04 3.13 1.57
C THR A 104 -1.18 2.48 2.33
N SER A 105 -2.33 3.15 2.46
CA SER A 105 -3.49 2.58 3.16
C SER A 105 -4.27 1.57 2.32
N LEU A 106 -4.38 1.78 1.00
CA LEU A 106 -5.08 0.85 0.10
C LEU A 106 -4.44 0.70 -1.28
N PHE A 107 -3.90 1.78 -1.85
CA PHE A 107 -3.47 1.79 -3.26
C PHE A 107 -2.07 1.20 -3.46
N CYS A 108 -1.14 1.50 -2.56
CA CYS A 108 0.23 1.01 -2.53
C CYS A 108 0.55 0.36 -1.17
N GLY A 109 -0.19 -0.69 -0.81
CA GLY A 109 -0.36 -1.19 0.55
C GLY A 109 0.94 -1.42 1.31
N PHE A 110 0.94 -1.06 2.60
CA PHE A 110 2.09 -1.21 3.49
C PHE A 110 1.94 -2.44 4.39
N VAL A 111 2.82 -3.41 4.22
CA VAL A 111 2.80 -4.71 4.89
C VAL A 111 4.05 -4.87 5.74
N LYS A 112 3.86 -5.46 6.93
CA LYS A 112 4.94 -5.80 7.86
C LYS A 112 5.02 -7.31 8.01
N TYR A 113 6.22 -7.87 7.86
CA TYR A 113 6.43 -9.30 8.06
C TYR A 113 7.82 -9.60 8.60
N GLU A 114 7.91 -10.71 9.30
CA GLU A 114 9.16 -11.31 9.76
C GLU A 114 9.56 -12.39 8.76
N VAL A 115 10.86 -12.53 8.54
CA VAL A 115 11.42 -13.62 7.73
C VAL A 115 12.09 -14.59 8.68
N GLU A 116 11.85 -15.88 8.48
CA GLU A 116 12.47 -16.94 9.30
C GLU A 116 14.00 -16.76 9.31
N ASP A 117 14.60 -16.90 10.50
CA ASP A 117 16.03 -16.73 10.75
C ASP A 117 16.63 -15.33 10.48
N ILE A 118 15.80 -14.29 10.26
CA ILE A 118 16.24 -12.89 10.15
C ILE A 118 15.65 -12.08 11.30
N GLU A 119 16.51 -11.57 12.19
CA GLU A 119 16.08 -10.71 13.30
C GLU A 119 15.65 -9.33 12.78
N GLY A 120 14.41 -8.94 13.10
CA GLY A 120 13.86 -7.64 12.71
C GLY A 120 12.52 -7.81 12.00
N VAL A 121 12.05 -6.72 11.40
CA VAL A 121 10.78 -6.70 10.67
C VAL A 121 10.99 -6.00 9.34
N TRP A 122 10.57 -6.66 8.26
CA TRP A 122 10.51 -6.05 6.95
C TRP A 122 9.25 -5.20 6.83
N MET A 123 9.44 -3.95 6.40
CA MET A 123 8.41 -2.98 6.06
C MET A 123 8.39 -2.86 4.55
N ARG A 124 7.30 -3.23 3.88
CA ARG A 124 7.25 -3.28 2.42
C ARG A 124 5.98 -2.66 1.86
N THR A 125 6.11 -1.90 0.78
CA THR A 125 4.96 -1.50 -0.04
C THR A 125 4.69 -2.53 -1.13
N TYR A 126 3.44 -2.61 -1.57
CA TYR A 126 3.01 -3.41 -2.71
C TYR A 126 2.06 -2.61 -3.60
N GLY A 127 2.14 -2.81 -4.91
CA GLY A 127 1.19 -2.26 -5.88
C GLY A 127 1.54 -0.87 -6.40
N ALA A 128 2.71 -0.33 -6.04
CA ALA A 128 3.19 0.94 -6.58
C ALA A 128 3.46 0.87 -8.09
N ASP A 129 3.72 -0.33 -8.63
CA ASP A 129 3.91 -0.60 -10.05
C ASP A 129 2.69 -0.23 -10.91
N CYS A 130 1.48 -0.33 -10.34
CA CYS A 130 0.24 0.12 -10.98
C CYS A 130 0.22 1.64 -11.26
N PHE A 131 1.09 2.39 -10.59
CA PHE A 131 1.32 3.83 -10.79
C PHE A 131 2.59 4.12 -11.59
N GLY A 132 3.31 3.09 -12.06
CA GLY A 132 4.62 3.23 -12.68
C GLY A 132 5.74 3.56 -11.68
N LEU A 133 5.53 3.28 -10.39
CA LEU A 133 6.47 3.58 -9.31
C LEU A 133 7.11 2.29 -8.77
N PRO A 134 8.30 2.36 -8.15
CA PRO A 134 8.86 1.23 -7.43
C PRO A 134 8.13 0.99 -6.11
N ASP A 135 8.06 -0.27 -5.70
CA ASP A 135 7.79 -0.62 -4.31
C ASP A 135 9.04 -0.40 -3.45
N PHE A 136 8.85 -0.08 -2.18
CA PHE A 136 9.93 0.10 -1.21
C PHE A 136 9.93 -1.01 -0.18
N ALA A 137 11.12 -1.43 0.22
CA ALA A 137 11.32 -2.35 1.34
C ALA A 137 12.37 -1.78 2.30
N ALA A 138 12.16 -1.88 3.61
CA ALA A 138 13.16 -1.54 4.61
C ALA A 138 13.18 -2.59 5.71
N HIS A 139 14.39 -2.92 6.17
CA HIS A 139 14.58 -3.78 7.32
C HIS A 139 14.66 -2.94 8.59
N ALA A 140 13.66 -3.08 9.47
CA ALA A 140 13.55 -2.34 10.71
C ALA A 140 13.91 -3.21 11.92
N GLN A 141 14.27 -2.58 13.04
CA GLN A 141 14.57 -3.30 14.28
C GLN A 141 13.34 -4.01 14.86
N GLY A 142 12.14 -3.52 14.56
CA GLY A 142 10.91 -4.17 14.96
C GLY A 142 9.65 -3.40 14.60
N HIS A 143 8.51 -3.96 15.00
CA HIS A 143 7.17 -3.44 14.66
C HIS A 143 6.91 -1.99 15.08
N HIS A 144 7.62 -1.50 16.10
CA HIS A 144 7.46 -0.15 16.65
C HIS A 144 7.89 0.95 15.66
N GLU A 145 8.74 0.64 14.68
CA GLU A 145 9.13 1.57 13.61
C GLU A 145 8.12 1.64 12.45
N GLY A 146 7.04 0.87 12.50
CA GLY A 146 6.08 0.76 11.39
C GLY A 146 5.49 2.11 10.96
N GLN A 147 5.14 2.99 11.91
CA GLN A 147 4.61 4.31 11.58
C GLN A 147 5.63 5.18 10.86
N LYS A 148 6.89 5.19 11.34
CA LYS A 148 7.99 5.94 10.73
C LYS A 148 8.18 5.56 9.26
N TYR A 149 8.27 4.26 8.95
CA TYR A 149 8.45 3.80 7.58
C TYR A 149 7.20 4.00 6.72
N SER A 150 6.00 3.81 7.28
CA SER A 150 4.75 4.09 6.55
C SER A 150 4.65 5.56 6.13
N ASP A 151 5.00 6.49 7.02
CA ASP A 151 4.99 7.93 6.74
C ASP A 151 6.01 8.30 5.67
N ILE A 152 7.25 7.79 5.79
CA ILE A 152 8.32 8.02 4.81
C ILE A 152 7.90 7.49 3.44
N PHE A 153 7.48 6.24 3.34
CA PHE A 153 7.10 5.62 2.06
C PHE A 153 5.89 6.29 1.43
N ASN A 154 4.88 6.65 2.23
CA ASN A 154 3.73 7.40 1.71
C ASN A 154 4.14 8.76 1.14
N ASN A 155 5.00 9.50 1.84
CA ASN A 155 5.46 10.81 1.37
C ASN A 155 6.31 10.72 0.10
N VAL A 156 7.20 9.73 0.03
CA VAL A 156 8.03 9.50 -1.17
C VAL A 156 7.17 9.08 -2.35
N LEU A 157 6.28 8.08 -2.18
CA LEU A 157 5.39 7.65 -3.25
C LEU A 157 4.50 8.79 -3.76
N ARG A 158 3.99 9.63 -2.86
CA ARG A 158 3.23 10.83 -3.22
C ARG A 158 4.07 11.79 -4.05
N TYR A 159 5.30 12.08 -3.61
CA TYR A 159 6.22 12.94 -4.33
C TYR A 159 6.53 12.41 -5.75
N LEU A 160 6.82 11.11 -5.89
CA LEU A 160 7.11 10.52 -7.20
C LEU A 160 5.88 10.57 -8.12
N LEU A 161 4.69 10.28 -7.58
CA LEU A 161 3.45 10.34 -8.33
C LEU A 161 3.15 11.76 -8.87
N GLU A 162 3.36 12.78 -8.04
CA GLU A 162 3.05 14.18 -8.38
C GLU A 162 4.10 14.83 -9.28
N SER A 163 5.38 14.53 -9.04
CA SER A 163 6.49 15.14 -9.77
C SER A 163 6.86 14.40 -11.05
N GLY A 164 6.52 13.11 -11.15
CA GLY A 164 7.01 12.22 -12.20
C GLY A 164 8.51 11.91 -12.09
N ALA A 165 9.13 12.20 -10.94
CA ALA A 165 10.52 11.83 -10.69
C ALA A 165 10.68 10.31 -10.63
N GLU A 166 11.85 9.83 -11.06
CA GLU A 166 12.19 8.41 -11.05
C GLU A 166 13.25 8.11 -9.99
N MET A 167 13.20 6.91 -9.43
CA MET A 167 14.18 6.40 -8.49
C MET A 167 14.69 5.04 -8.92
N ALA A 168 15.98 4.80 -8.70
CA ALA A 168 16.66 3.54 -9.01
C ALA A 168 17.68 3.23 -7.92
N ALA A 169 18.19 2.00 -7.93
CA ALA A 169 19.32 1.61 -7.09
C ALA A 169 20.51 2.57 -7.27
N GLY A 170 21.17 2.91 -6.17
CA GLY A 170 22.24 3.89 -6.08
C GLY A 170 21.78 5.33 -5.89
N HIS A 171 20.48 5.64 -6.05
CA HIS A 171 19.97 6.99 -5.76
C HIS A 171 19.86 7.24 -4.26
N THR A 172 19.99 8.51 -3.88
CA THR A 172 19.72 9.00 -2.53
C THR A 172 18.66 10.10 -2.53
N MET A 173 17.79 10.15 -1.51
CA MET A 173 16.78 11.19 -1.35
C MET A 173 16.71 11.65 0.10
N GLN A 174 16.73 12.96 0.32
CA GLN A 174 16.50 13.53 1.65
C GLN A 174 15.03 13.35 2.06
N VAL A 175 14.79 12.73 3.22
CA VAL A 175 13.43 12.49 3.76
C VAL A 175 13.19 13.09 5.14
N GLY A 176 14.25 13.62 5.76
CA GLY A 176 14.19 14.36 7.00
C GLY A 176 15.17 15.53 6.98
N LYS A 177 15.36 16.19 8.13
CA LYS A 177 16.34 17.29 8.22
C LYS A 177 17.77 16.82 7.96
N THR A 178 18.14 15.68 8.54
CA THR A 178 19.49 15.08 8.39
C THR A 178 19.44 13.65 7.85
N THR A 179 18.24 13.08 7.71
CA THR A 179 18.03 11.70 7.25
C THR A 179 17.83 11.62 5.75
N PHE A 180 18.55 10.70 5.12
CA PHE A 180 18.46 10.36 3.71
C PHE A 180 18.07 8.89 3.54
N MET A 181 17.32 8.61 2.49
CA MET A 181 17.12 7.26 1.98
C MET A 181 18.18 6.98 0.93
N LYS A 182 18.95 5.92 1.11
CA LYS A 182 19.79 5.31 0.08
C LYS A 182 19.08 4.08 -0.48
N LEU A 183 19.08 3.95 -1.80
CA LEU A 183 18.38 2.88 -2.49
C LEU A 183 19.34 1.84 -3.04
N ARG A 184 18.97 0.57 -2.95
CA ARG A 184 19.67 -0.53 -3.61
C ARG A 184 18.67 -1.56 -4.16
N ASP A 185 19.14 -2.39 -5.07
CA ASP A 185 18.39 -3.59 -5.44
C ASP A 185 18.37 -4.59 -4.26
N PRO A 186 17.34 -5.43 -4.17
CA PRO A 186 17.36 -6.60 -3.30
C PRO A 186 18.59 -7.48 -3.60
N LEU A 187 19.17 -8.06 -2.56
CA LEU A 187 20.24 -9.06 -2.70
C LEU A 187 19.64 -10.40 -3.20
N ASP A 188 20.50 -11.27 -3.74
CA ASP A 188 20.09 -12.57 -4.27
C ASP A 188 19.40 -13.46 -3.21
N ASP A 189 19.81 -13.35 -1.95
CA ASP A 189 19.26 -14.08 -0.80
C ASP A 189 18.01 -13.41 -0.19
N GLU A 190 17.68 -12.18 -0.61
CA GLU A 190 16.45 -11.46 -0.26
C GLU A 190 15.30 -11.80 -1.25
N TYR A 191 15.20 -13.06 -1.71
CA TYR A 191 14.23 -13.51 -2.71
C TYR A 191 12.76 -13.23 -2.34
N TYR A 192 12.46 -13.13 -1.04
CA TYR A 192 11.14 -12.77 -0.52
C TYR A 192 10.75 -11.30 -0.80
N LEU A 193 11.68 -10.46 -1.25
CA LEU A 193 11.41 -9.09 -1.74
C LEU A 193 11.04 -9.04 -3.21
N GLN A 194 11.12 -10.16 -3.94
CA GLN A 194 10.69 -10.20 -5.33
C GLN A 194 9.17 -9.95 -5.44
N GLY A 195 8.75 -9.39 -6.56
CA GLY A 195 7.37 -9.00 -6.82
C GLY A 195 7.14 -8.74 -8.31
N PRO A 196 5.89 -8.46 -8.72
CA PRO A 196 5.58 -8.18 -10.12
C PRO A 196 6.22 -6.88 -10.62
N GLY A 197 6.43 -5.91 -9.72
CA GLY A 197 7.09 -4.64 -9.99
C GLY A 197 8.54 -4.56 -9.51
N THR A 198 9.18 -3.41 -9.77
CA THR A 198 10.50 -3.10 -9.20
C THR A 198 10.37 -2.88 -7.70
N THR A 199 11.21 -3.52 -6.89
CA THR A 199 11.31 -3.28 -5.45
C THR A 199 12.68 -2.69 -5.15
N LEU A 200 12.74 -1.58 -4.43
CA LEU A 200 13.99 -0.93 -3.99
C LEU A 200 14.12 -1.04 -2.48
N VAL A 201 15.26 -1.55 -2.02
CA VAL A 201 15.57 -1.60 -0.59
C VAL A 201 16.08 -0.24 -0.13
N VAL A 202 15.54 0.21 0.98
CA VAL A 202 15.76 1.52 1.59
C VAL A 202 16.63 1.37 2.82
N GLU A 203 17.75 2.07 2.81
CA GLU A 203 18.64 2.23 3.95
C GLU A 203 18.58 3.70 4.41
N LEU A 204 18.24 3.93 5.67
CA LEU A 204 18.25 5.27 6.24
C LEU A 204 19.66 5.61 6.71
N ILE A 205 20.23 6.67 6.14
CA ILE A 205 21.59 7.14 6.41
C ILE A 205 21.58 8.63 6.79
N GLU A 206 22.68 9.11 7.38
CA GLU A 206 22.90 10.54 7.60
C GLU A 206 23.66 11.18 6.42
N GLU A 207 23.79 12.52 6.43
CA GLU A 207 24.36 13.29 5.31
C GLU A 207 25.80 12.90 4.96
N ASP A 208 26.62 12.59 5.97
CA ASP A 208 28.04 12.24 5.82
C ASP A 208 28.26 10.88 5.14
N GLU A 209 27.25 10.02 5.15
CA GLU A 209 27.27 8.68 4.54
C GLU A 209 26.85 8.69 3.07
N CYS A 210 26.29 9.79 2.56
CA CYS A 210 25.81 9.89 1.18
C CYS A 210 26.93 9.79 0.13
N ASN A 211 28.18 10.12 0.50
CA ASN A 211 29.35 10.16 -0.40
C ASN A 211 30.43 9.12 -0.06
N ALA A 212 30.15 8.18 0.85
CA ALA A 212 31.09 7.11 1.17
C ALA A 212 31.04 6.04 0.05
N HIS A 213 32.01 6.11 -0.86
CA HIS A 213 32.25 5.15 -1.94
C HIS A 213 33.03 3.93 -1.46
#